data_AF-A0A183U6T0-F1
#
_entry.id   AF-A0A183U6T0-F1
#
_cell.length_a   1.000
_cell.length_b   1.000
_cell.length_c   1.000
_cell.angle_alpha   90.00
_cell.angle_beta   90.00
_cell.angle_gamma   90.00
#
_symmetry.space_group_name_H-M   'P 1'
#
loop_
_entity.id
_entity.type
_entity.pdbx_description
1 polymer ?
#
loop_
_entity_poly.entity_id
_entity_poly.type
_entity_poly.pdbx_seq_one_letter_code
_entity_poly.pdbx_strand_id
1 'polypeptide(L)'
;MLPSTMKDNKDTIVDIEDESMHMTFEEREDDFRYPFSELFLWAVLTKRQEMALCMWQHGEEAMAKALVACRLYKSLAQEAAEDYLEVEICEELRQYAE
;
A
#
# COMPACT_ATOMS: atom_id res chain seq x y z
N MET A 1 54.36 13.26 51.87
CA MET A 1 53.50 14.37 51.39
C MET A 1 53.80 14.49 49.89
N LEU A 2 52.99 14.07 48.92
CA LEU A 2 51.53 13.97 48.77
C LEU A 2 51.04 12.58 48.26
N PRO A 3 49.72 12.30 48.32
CA PRO A 3 49.07 11.05 47.91
C PRO A 3 48.29 11.12 46.57
N SER A 4 47.90 9.91 46.14
CA SER A 4 46.93 9.39 45.15
C SER A 4 45.90 10.31 44.49
N THR A 5 45.51 9.98 43.25
CA THR A 5 44.21 9.34 42.90
C THR A 5 44.02 9.15 41.38
N MET A 6 43.47 7.97 40.99
CA MET A 6 42.37 7.75 40.02
C MET A 6 42.54 8.24 38.57
N LYS A 7 41.92 7.69 37.53
CA LYS A 7 41.18 6.47 37.18
C LYS A 7 41.09 6.56 35.65
N ASP A 8 40.88 5.42 35.00
CA ASP A 8 40.60 5.31 33.58
C ASP A 8 39.60 6.36 33.08
N ASN A 9 39.92 7.03 31.97
CA ASN A 9 38.90 7.57 31.09
C ASN A 9 39.46 7.61 29.66
N LYS A 10 39.19 6.54 28.91
CA LYS A 10 39.23 6.62 27.46
C LYS A 10 38.11 7.55 27.06
N ASP A 11 38.47 8.76 26.64
CA ASP A 11 37.55 9.68 25.97
C ASP A 11 37.07 9.01 24.70
N THR A 12 35.99 8.25 24.87
CA THR A 12 35.21 7.70 23.77
C THR A 12 34.38 8.89 23.33
N ILE A 13 34.91 9.62 22.35
CA ILE A 13 34.10 10.54 21.57
C ILE A 13 32.98 9.68 21.00
N VAL A 14 31.81 9.82 21.59
CA VAL A 14 30.59 9.28 21.01
C VAL A 14 30.34 10.22 19.84
N ASP A 15 30.60 9.75 18.62
CA ASP A 15 30.16 10.40 17.39
C ASP A 15 28.64 10.36 17.37
N ILE A 16 28.03 11.27 18.13
CA ILE A 16 26.62 11.60 18.09
C ILE A 16 26.50 12.63 16.99
N GLU A 17 26.16 12.17 15.78
CA GLU A 17 25.42 12.89 14.73
C GLU A 17 25.64 12.22 13.36
N ASP A 18 24.86 11.18 13.09
CA ASP A 18 23.92 11.12 11.94
C ASP A 18 23.23 9.75 11.94
N GLU A 19 22.50 9.44 13.02
CA GLU A 19 21.36 8.53 12.87
C GLU A 19 20.26 9.33 12.15
N SER A 20 20.44 9.50 10.83
CA SER A 20 19.32 9.61 9.93
C SER A 20 18.40 8.46 10.33
N MET A 21 17.23 8.79 10.90
CA MET A 21 16.18 7.85 11.26
C MET A 21 15.76 7.08 10.00
N HIS A 22 16.53 6.07 9.61
CA HIS A 22 15.98 4.96 8.88
C HIS A 22 15.11 4.26 9.92
N MET A 23 13.85 4.69 9.99
CA MET A 23 12.80 3.85 10.53
C MET A 23 12.87 2.56 9.71
N THR A 24 13.68 1.60 10.15
CA THR A 24 13.57 0.22 9.71
C THR A 24 12.24 -0.22 10.25
N PHE A 25 11.18 0.09 9.50
CA PHE A 25 9.99 -0.73 9.50
C PHE A 25 10.55 -2.13 9.26
N GLU A 26 10.61 -2.95 10.30
CA GLU A 26 10.95 -4.35 10.12
C GLU A 26 9.94 -4.86 9.10
N GLU A 27 10.36 -5.02 7.84
CA GLU A 27 9.55 -5.64 6.81
C GLU A 27 9.28 -7.04 7.33
N ARG A 28 8.11 -7.22 7.95
CA ARG A 28 7.66 -8.55 8.36
C ARG A 28 7.53 -9.33 7.06
N GLU A 29 7.99 -10.58 7.05
CA GLU A 29 7.97 -11.41 5.83
C GLU A 29 6.57 -11.49 5.17
N ASP A 30 5.52 -11.21 5.93
CA ASP A 30 4.12 -11.21 5.49
C ASP A 30 3.60 -9.84 4.98
N ASP A 31 4.40 -8.76 5.01
CA ASP A 31 3.96 -7.43 4.58
C ASP A 31 4.00 -7.30 3.04
N PHE A 32 2.97 -6.67 2.47
CA PHE A 32 2.93 -6.41 1.03
C PHE A 32 3.95 -5.34 0.65
N ARG A 33 4.69 -5.60 -0.44
CA ARG A 33 5.61 -4.62 -1.04
C ARG A 33 4.90 -3.34 -1.49
N TYR A 34 3.65 -3.43 -1.94
CA TYR A 34 2.84 -2.30 -2.40
C TYR A 34 1.44 -2.34 -1.76
N PRO A 35 1.33 -2.04 -0.44
CA PRO A 35 0.11 -2.32 0.32
C PRO A 35 -1.12 -1.59 -0.22
N PHE A 36 -0.96 -0.36 -0.73
CA PHE A 36 -2.07 0.40 -1.33
C PHE A 36 -2.49 -0.11 -2.71
N SER A 37 -1.56 -0.68 -3.48
CA SER A 37 -1.88 -1.28 -4.77
C SER A 37 -2.65 -2.60 -4.57
N GLU A 38 -2.24 -3.41 -3.59
CA GLU A 38 -2.98 -4.61 -3.20
C GLU A 38 -4.37 -4.27 -2.65
N LEU A 39 -4.46 -3.25 -1.80
CA LEU A 39 -5.74 -2.76 -1.28
C LEU A 39 -6.65 -2.22 -2.39
N PHE A 40 -6.09 -1.51 -3.38
CA PHE A 40 -6.83 -1.04 -4.55
C PHE A 40 -7.41 -2.20 -5.36
N LEU A 41 -6.61 -3.23 -5.65
CA LEU A 41 -7.07 -4.43 -6.36
C LEU A 41 -8.20 -5.13 -5.60
N TRP A 42 -8.05 -5.29 -4.28
CA TRP A 42 -9.10 -5.84 -3.44
C TRP A 42 -10.38 -5.01 -3.50
N ALA A 43 -10.28 -3.67 -3.45
CA ALA A 43 -11.44 -2.78 -3.54
C ALA A 43 -12.18 -2.94 -4.87
N VAL A 44 -11.46 -3.04 -5.99
CA VAL A 44 -12.03 -3.29 -7.32
C VAL A 44 -12.73 -4.65 -7.38
N LEU A 45 -12.06 -5.72 -6.93
CA LEU A 45 -12.60 -7.08 -6.95
C LEU A 45 -13.83 -7.26 -6.05
N THR A 46 -13.95 -6.45 -5.00
CA THR A 46 -15.07 -6.52 -4.03
C THR A 46 -16.11 -5.42 -4.22
N LYS A 47 -16.11 -4.73 -5.38
CA LYS A 47 -17.07 -3.67 -5.75
C LYS A 47 -17.12 -2.48 -4.77
N ARG A 48 -16.00 -2.12 -4.16
CA ARG A 48 -15.89 -0.96 -3.25
C ARG A 48 -15.42 0.28 -4.01
N GLN A 49 -16.27 0.82 -4.87
CA GLN A 49 -15.88 1.86 -5.83
C GLN A 49 -15.31 3.12 -5.17
N GLU A 50 -15.93 3.64 -4.11
CA GLU A 50 -15.42 4.84 -3.41
C GLU A 50 -13.99 4.65 -2.88
N MET A 51 -13.68 3.45 -2.39
CA MET A 51 -12.34 3.12 -1.92
C MET A 51 -11.36 2.97 -3.09
N ALA A 52 -11.78 2.32 -4.18
CA ALA A 52 -10.98 2.21 -5.38
C ALA A 52 -10.66 3.60 -5.98
N LEU A 53 -11.64 4.49 -6.04
CA LEU A 53 -11.48 5.88 -6.50
C LEU A 53 -10.54 6.67 -5.61
N CYS A 54 -10.68 6.57 -4.28
CA CYS A 54 -9.77 7.21 -3.33
C CYS A 54 -8.31 6.77 -3.55
N MET A 55 -8.07 5.45 -3.67
CA MET A 55 -6.73 4.89 -3.91
C MET A 55 -6.18 5.25 -5.29
N TRP A 56 -7.04 5.42 -6.30
CA TRP A 56 -6.65 5.89 -7.63
C TRP A 56 -6.28 7.38 -7.63
N GLN A 57 -7.07 8.24 -6.99
CA GLN A 57 -6.87 9.69 -6.98
C GLN A 57 -5.67 10.14 -6.15
N HIS A 58 -5.39 9.43 -5.05
CA HIS A 58 -4.34 9.81 -4.09
C HIS A 58 -3.11 8.89 -4.12
N GLY A 59 -3.12 7.84 -4.94
CA GLY A 59 -2.03 6.89 -5.05
C GLY A 59 -1.09 7.15 -6.23
N GLU A 60 0.04 6.45 -6.23
CA GLU A 60 0.98 6.44 -7.36
C GLU A 60 0.42 5.65 -8.56
N GLU A 61 0.97 5.87 -9.75
CA GLU A 61 0.63 5.10 -10.97
C GLU A 61 -0.87 5.14 -11.36
N ALA A 62 -1.54 6.27 -11.15
CA ALA A 62 -2.97 6.44 -11.37
C ALA A 62 -3.45 5.95 -12.76
N MET A 63 -2.70 6.23 -13.83
CA MET A 63 -3.05 5.76 -15.18
C MET A 63 -3.03 4.23 -15.28
N ALA A 64 -2.00 3.57 -14.73
CA ALA A 64 -1.91 2.11 -14.75
C ALA A 64 -3.05 1.49 -13.93
N LYS A 65 -3.33 2.03 -12.74
CA LYS A 65 -4.44 1.60 -11.87
C LYS A 65 -5.79 1.74 -12.55
N ALA A 66 -6.04 2.84 -13.25
CA ALA A 66 -7.28 3.03 -14.02
C ALA A 66 -7.43 1.93 -15.10
N LEU A 67 -6.38 1.65 -15.86
CA LEU A 67 -6.42 0.61 -16.90
C LEU A 67 -6.66 -0.79 -16.32
N VAL A 68 -6.02 -1.09 -15.18
CA VAL A 68 -6.24 -2.36 -14.46
C VAL A 68 -7.67 -2.47 -13.97
N ALA A 69 -8.21 -1.43 -13.31
CA ALA A 69 -9.59 -1.42 -12.84
C ALA A 69 -10.59 -1.56 -14.00
N CYS A 70 -10.42 -0.80 -15.09
CA CYS A 70 -11.26 -0.92 -16.27
C CYS A 70 -11.27 -2.35 -16.83
N ARG A 71 -10.12 -3.03 -16.87
CA ARG A 71 -10.04 -4.41 -17.36
C ARG A 71 -10.76 -5.36 -16.41
N LEU A 72 -10.54 -5.24 -15.11
CA LEU A 72 -11.15 -6.10 -14.10
C LEU A 72 -12.67 -5.91 -14.05
N TYR A 73 -13.16 -4.68 -14.01
CA TYR A 73 -14.61 -4.41 -14.00
C TYR A 73 -15.30 -4.94 -15.26
N LYS A 74 -14.70 -4.80 -16.44
CA LYS A 74 -15.24 -5.39 -17.68
C LYS A 74 -15.28 -6.92 -17.63
N SER A 75 -14.24 -7.55 -17.11
CA SER A 75 -14.20 -9.02 -16.94
C SER A 75 -15.23 -9.50 -15.92
N LEU A 76 -15.38 -8.82 -14.78
CA LEU A 76 -16.39 -9.14 -13.78
C LEU A 76 -17.81 -8.95 -14.33
N ALA A 77 -18.05 -7.87 -15.08
CA ALA A 77 -19.34 -7.64 -15.72
C ALA A 77 -19.66 -8.72 -16.77
N GLN A 78 -18.65 -9.18 -17.52
CA GLN A 78 -18.84 -10.26 -18.48
C GLN A 78 -19.24 -11.57 -17.78
N GLU A 79 -18.58 -11.92 -16.68
CA GLU A 79 -18.91 -13.12 -15.90
C GLU A 79 -20.33 -13.02 -15.32
N ALA A 80 -20.67 -11.89 -14.68
CA ALA A 80 -22.00 -11.65 -14.12
C ALA A 80 -23.11 -11.65 -15.19
N ALA A 81 -22.79 -11.35 -16.45
CA ALA A 81 -23.76 -11.40 -17.54
C ALA A 81 -24.19 -12.82 -17.92
N GLU A 82 -23.44 -13.84 -17.52
CA GLU A 82 -23.78 -15.25 -17.79
C GLU A 82 -24.90 -15.75 -16.87
N ASP A 83 -25.16 -15.07 -15.74
CA ASP A 83 -26.24 -15.38 -14.80
C ASP A 83 -27.39 -14.35 -14.88
N TYR A 84 -28.60 -14.82 -15.19
CA TYR A 84 -29.81 -13.99 -15.24
C TYR A 84 -30.17 -13.33 -13.89
N LEU A 85 -29.68 -13.87 -12.77
CA LEU A 85 -29.90 -13.29 -11.44
C LEU A 85 -28.94 -12.13 -11.13
N GLU A 86 -27.87 -11.95 -11.91
CA GLU A 86 -26.80 -10.98 -11.63
C GLU A 86 -26.77 -9.79 -12.60
N VAL A 87 -27.86 -9.54 -13.34
CA VAL A 87 -27.96 -8.45 -14.32
C VAL A 87 -27.66 -7.08 -13.68
N GLU A 88 -28.20 -6.80 -12.49
CA GLU A 88 -27.94 -5.55 -11.76
C GLU A 88 -26.45 -5.38 -11.41
N ILE A 89 -25.78 -6.47 -11.05
CA ILE A 89 -24.34 -6.50 -10.75
C ILE A 89 -23.53 -6.22 -12.02
N CYS A 90 -23.89 -6.84 -13.14
CA CYS A 90 -23.27 -6.61 -14.43
C CYS A 90 -23.36 -5.14 -14.87
N GLU A 91 -24.54 -4.53 -14.78
CA GLU A 91 -24.77 -3.13 -15.14
C GLU A 91 -23.96 -2.18 -14.25
N GLU A 92 -23.93 -2.40 -12.94
CA GLU A 92 -23.13 -1.62 -12.00
C GLU A 92 -21.62 -1.71 -12.31
N LEU A 93 -21.11 -2.91 -12.57
CA LEU A 93 -19.71 -3.14 -12.91
C LEU A 93 -19.32 -2.45 -14.22
N ARG A 94 -20.24 -2.39 -15.20
CA ARG A 94 -20.01 -1.63 -16.44
C ARG A 94 -19.87 -0.14 -16.17
N GLN A 95 -20.73 0.42 -15.32
CA GLN A 95 -20.67 1.83 -14.94
C GLN A 95 -19.34 2.19 -14.26
N TYR A 96 -18.76 1.29 -13.45
CA TYR A 96 -17.45 1.52 -12.84
C TYR A 96 -16.28 1.48 -13.83
N ALA A 97 -16.46 0.89 -15.01
CA ALA A 97 -15.43 0.75 -16.03
C ALA A 97 -15.41 1.90 -17.06
N GLU A 98 -16.39 2.80 -17.01
CA GLU A 98 -16.54 4.01 -17.83
C GLU A 98 -15.82 5.21 -17.20
#